data_AF-A0A8C0V1G3-F1
#
_entry.id   AF-A0A8C0V1G3-F1
#
_cell.length_a   1.000
_cell.length_b   1.000
_cell.length_c   1.000
_cell.angle_alpha   90.00
_cell.angle_beta   90.00
_cell.angle_gamma   90.00
#
_symmetry.space_group_name_H-M   'P 1'
#
loop_
_entity.id
_entity.type
_entity.pdbx_description
1 polymer ?
#
loop_
_entity_poly.entity_id
_entity_poly.type
_entity_poly.pdbx_seq_one_letter_code
_entity_poly.pdbx_strand_id
1 'polypeptide(L)'
;MASAPPPSAAKLYRPNQYVSLPAELDPDTYDTSPEKLRAEAERLAIRSRLKRQYQLQLNNPNPPAVIENPALIRWAFAKSQNVYPTFRPTPKTSFLGAVYGLGPLLFWFFVLKTDRERKEKRIQEETMGMVPSQALRLVPEDHSDIKVENFPVCWESSQCEVSKNRSTASFLLLHDEDVNTSHLQSLSSRVS
;
A
#
# COMPACT_ATOMS: atom_id res chain seq x y z
N MET A 1 -35.66 -40.36 31.23
CA MET A 1 -34.59 -40.25 30.22
C MET A 1 -34.04 -38.83 30.32
N ALA A 2 -32.95 -38.62 31.04
CA ALA A 2 -32.35 -37.29 31.16
C ALA A 2 -31.67 -36.94 29.82
N SER A 3 -32.08 -35.82 29.20
CA SER A 3 -31.45 -35.29 27.99
C SER A 3 -30.00 -34.93 28.26
N ALA A 4 -29.10 -35.24 27.33
CA ALA A 4 -27.70 -34.88 27.43
C ALA A 4 -27.51 -33.35 27.63
N PRO A 5 -26.50 -32.91 28.39
CA PRO A 5 -26.24 -31.48 28.59
C PRO A 5 -25.92 -30.80 27.24
N PRO A 6 -26.34 -29.54 27.04
CA PRO A 6 -26.05 -28.81 25.82
C PRO A 6 -24.53 -28.67 25.61
N PRO A 7 -24.06 -28.66 24.35
CA PRO A 7 -22.64 -28.49 24.05
C PRO A 7 -22.13 -27.17 24.62
N SER A 8 -20.95 -27.18 25.23
CA SER A 8 -20.33 -25.97 25.78
C SER A 8 -20.07 -24.93 24.68
N ALA A 9 -20.21 -23.64 25.02
CA ALA A 9 -19.99 -22.54 24.07
C ALA A 9 -18.62 -22.61 23.38
N ALA A 10 -17.61 -23.17 24.06
CA ALA A 10 -16.28 -23.40 23.49
C ALA A 10 -16.24 -24.37 22.32
N LYS A 11 -17.11 -25.38 22.30
CA LYS A 11 -17.24 -26.30 21.16
C LYS A 11 -18.05 -25.68 20.01
N LEU A 12 -18.88 -24.69 20.31
CA LEU A 12 -19.72 -24.02 19.33
C LEU A 12 -18.96 -22.92 18.58
N TYR A 13 -17.98 -22.29 19.23
CA TYR A 13 -17.19 -21.25 18.59
C TYR A 13 -16.14 -21.83 17.64
N ARG A 14 -16.19 -21.39 16.38
CA ARG A 14 -15.22 -21.80 15.35
C ARG A 14 -14.24 -20.65 15.10
N PRO A 15 -12.98 -20.75 15.55
CA PRO A 15 -12.00 -19.71 15.28
C PRO A 15 -11.72 -19.61 13.78
N ASN A 16 -11.48 -18.39 13.30
CA ASN A 16 -11.08 -18.08 11.93
C ASN A 16 -9.64 -17.53 11.94
N GLN A 17 -8.96 -17.55 10.79
CA GLN A 17 -7.63 -16.96 10.65
C GLN A 17 -7.59 -15.48 11.07
N TYR A 18 -8.69 -14.75 10.86
CA TYR A 18 -8.82 -13.34 11.23
C TYR A 18 -9.46 -13.09 12.60
N VAL A 19 -10.04 -14.12 13.21
CA VAL A 19 -10.73 -14.00 14.51
C VAL A 19 -10.31 -15.17 15.38
N SER A 20 -9.38 -14.88 16.30
CA SER A 20 -8.88 -15.87 17.25
C SER A 20 -9.96 -16.30 18.25
N LEU A 21 -9.70 -17.42 18.93
CA LEU A 21 -10.50 -17.86 20.06
C LEU A 21 -10.36 -16.85 21.21
N PRO A 22 -11.46 -16.40 21.85
CA PRO A 22 -11.38 -15.61 23.07
C PRO A 22 -10.70 -16.41 24.19
N ALA A 23 -9.90 -15.73 25.02
CA ALA A 23 -9.14 -16.38 26.09
C ALA A 23 -10.02 -17.13 27.11
N GLU A 24 -11.22 -16.61 27.39
CA GLU A 24 -12.21 -17.24 28.29
C GLU A 24 -12.75 -18.56 27.75
N LEU A 25 -12.71 -18.72 26.42
CA LEU A 25 -13.28 -19.85 25.72
C LEU A 25 -12.24 -20.92 25.38
N ASP A 26 -10.97 -20.58 25.51
CA ASP A 26 -9.85 -21.50 25.32
C ASP A 26 -9.77 -22.46 26.52
N PRO A 27 -9.96 -23.77 26.33
CA PRO A 27 -9.83 -24.74 27.43
C PRO A 27 -8.43 -24.72 28.04
N ASP A 28 -7.41 -24.35 27.25
CA ASP A 28 -6.00 -24.32 27.67
C ASP A 28 -5.74 -23.30 28.80
N THR A 29 -6.57 -22.25 28.89
CA THR A 29 -6.49 -21.18 29.89
C THR A 29 -6.73 -21.66 31.32
N TYR A 30 -7.56 -22.69 31.51
CA TYR A 30 -7.95 -23.19 32.83
C TYR A 30 -7.06 -24.34 33.33
N ASP A 31 -6.12 -24.80 32.51
CA ASP A 31 -5.25 -25.91 32.87
C ASP A 31 -4.20 -25.47 33.91
N THR A 32 -4.41 -25.88 35.16
CA THR A 32 -3.46 -25.65 36.27
C THR A 32 -2.38 -26.72 36.32
N SER A 33 -1.76 -27.06 35.19
CA SER A 33 -0.65 -28.00 35.18
C SER A 33 0.62 -27.34 35.74
N PRO A 34 1.44 -28.05 36.53
CA PRO A 34 2.62 -27.45 37.15
C PRO A 34 3.65 -26.96 36.10
N GLU A 35 3.68 -27.57 34.92
CA GLU A 35 4.55 -27.15 33.82
C GLU A 35 4.12 -25.82 33.20
N LYS A 36 2.81 -25.62 32.98
CA LYS A 36 2.27 -24.34 32.48
C LYS A 36 2.55 -23.20 33.43
N LEU A 37 2.32 -23.42 34.74
CA LEU A 37 2.60 -22.40 35.77
C LEU A 37 4.08 -22.01 35.78
N ARG A 38 5.01 -22.96 35.59
CA ARG A 38 6.44 -22.65 35.45
C ARG A 38 6.72 -21.81 34.21
N ALA A 39 6.17 -22.19 33.06
CA ALA A 39 6.34 -21.43 31.81
C ALA A 39 5.75 -20.01 31.91
N GLU A 40 4.61 -19.83 32.58
CA GLU A 40 4.03 -18.52 32.85
C GLU A 40 4.89 -17.70 33.80
N ALA A 41 5.38 -18.29 34.89
CA ALA A 41 6.27 -17.63 35.83
C ALA A 41 7.57 -17.16 35.13
N GLU A 42 8.13 -17.99 34.25
CA GLU A 42 9.29 -17.63 33.43
C GLU A 42 8.98 -16.47 32.46
N ARG A 43 7.85 -16.54 31.74
CA ARG A 43 7.39 -15.45 30.85
C ARG A 43 7.16 -14.15 31.62
N LEU A 44 6.57 -14.22 32.81
CA LEU A 44 6.33 -13.06 33.69
C LEU A 44 7.63 -12.51 34.27
N ALA A 45 8.59 -13.35 34.62
CA ALA A 45 9.93 -12.94 35.05
C ALA A 45 10.66 -12.18 33.93
N ILE A 46 10.58 -12.65 32.70
CA ILE A 46 11.15 -11.94 31.53
C ILE A 46 10.42 -10.61 31.30
N ARG A 47 9.08 -10.62 31.29
CA ARG A 47 8.26 -9.41 31.07
C ARG A 47 8.53 -8.34 32.12
N SER A 48 8.59 -8.71 33.40
CA SER A 48 8.87 -7.80 34.51
C SER A 48 10.29 -7.24 34.44
N ARG A 49 11.30 -8.07 34.09
CA ARG A 49 12.68 -7.63 33.86
C ARG A 49 12.76 -6.58 32.75
N LEU A 50 12.16 -6.85 31.59
CA LEU A 50 12.17 -5.92 30.45
C LEU A 50 11.43 -4.62 30.78
N LYS A 51 10.27 -4.70 31.45
CA LYS A 51 9.52 -3.52 31.89
C LYS A 51 10.35 -2.65 32.84
N ARG A 52 11.04 -3.26 33.81
CA ARG A 52 11.91 -2.53 34.75
C ARG A 52 13.05 -1.82 34.02
N GLN A 53 13.70 -2.48 33.05
CA GLN A 53 14.78 -1.86 32.26
C GLN A 53 14.28 -0.63 31.50
N TYR A 54 13.12 -0.74 30.84
CA TYR A 54 12.52 0.39 30.14
C TYR A 54 12.11 1.53 31.08
N GLN A 55 11.52 1.21 32.23
CA GLN A 55 11.15 2.21 33.23
C GLN A 55 12.34 2.97 33.80
N LEU A 56 13.49 2.31 34.00
CA LEU A 56 14.72 2.98 34.44
C LEU A 56 15.21 3.99 33.40
N GLN A 57 15.18 3.63 32.12
CA GLN A 57 15.57 4.55 31.04
C GLN A 57 14.65 5.77 30.95
N LEU A 58 13.34 5.55 31.14
CA LEU A 58 12.34 6.62 31.09
C LEU A 58 12.40 7.56 32.29
N ASN A 59 12.70 7.03 33.48
CA ASN A 59 12.74 7.80 34.73
C ASN A 59 14.08 8.54 34.97
N ASN A 60 15.06 8.40 34.06
CA ASN A 60 16.33 9.11 34.19
C ASN A 60 16.13 10.62 33.99
N PRO A 61 16.75 11.50 34.82
CA PRO A 61 16.59 12.95 34.71
C PRO A 61 17.17 13.55 33.43
N ASN A 62 18.04 12.81 32.73
CA ASN A 62 18.58 13.16 31.42
C ASN A 62 18.33 12.00 30.46
N PRO A 63 17.11 11.86 29.90
CA PRO A 63 16.81 10.77 28.99
C PRO A 63 17.45 11.02 27.61
N PRO A 64 17.87 9.97 26.90
CA PRO A 64 18.27 10.09 25.51
C PRO A 64 17.08 10.52 24.64
N ALA A 65 17.34 11.24 23.55
CA ALA A 65 16.29 11.74 22.64
C ALA A 65 15.39 10.62 22.07
N VAL A 66 15.94 9.41 21.90
CA VAL A 66 15.21 8.22 21.48
C VAL A 66 15.66 7.04 22.33
N ILE A 67 14.69 6.32 22.92
CA ILE A 67 14.96 5.09 23.65
C ILE A 67 15.03 3.93 22.65
N GLU A 68 16.22 3.36 22.48
CA GLU A 68 16.45 2.26 21.55
C GLU A 68 15.78 0.97 22.04
N ASN A 69 14.84 0.45 21.26
CA ASN A 69 14.23 -0.86 21.51
C ASN A 69 14.93 -1.93 20.65
N PRO A 70 15.75 -2.83 21.23
CA PRO A 70 16.46 -3.85 20.47
C PRO A 70 15.51 -4.84 19.77
N ALA A 71 14.29 -5.03 20.27
CA ALA A 71 13.30 -5.87 19.60
C ALA A 71 12.84 -5.25 18.27
N LEU A 72 12.66 -3.93 18.24
CA LEU A 72 12.27 -3.21 17.03
C LEU A 72 13.38 -3.20 15.99
N ILE A 73 14.63 -2.98 16.42
CA ILE A 73 15.81 -3.04 15.55
C ILE A 73 15.95 -4.43 14.93
N ARG A 74 15.82 -5.49 15.74
CA ARG A 74 15.89 -6.88 15.23
C ARG A 74 14.72 -7.22 14.30
N TRP A 75 13.52 -6.72 14.59
CA TRP A 75 12.36 -6.89 13.70
C TRP A 75 12.57 -6.19 12.36
N ALA A 76 13.06 -4.95 12.37
CA ALA A 76 13.39 -4.20 11.16
C ALA A 76 14.49 -4.91 10.36
N PHE A 77 15.56 -5.35 11.02
CA PHE A 77 16.64 -6.12 10.42
C PHE A 77 16.14 -7.42 9.78
N ALA A 78 15.26 -8.16 10.46
CA ALA A 78 14.70 -9.39 9.95
C ALA A 78 13.91 -9.20 8.64
N LYS A 79 13.24 -8.04 8.49
CA LYS A 79 12.45 -7.73 7.28
C LYS A 79 13.27 -7.14 6.14
N SER A 80 14.38 -6.46 6.41
CA SER A 80 15.18 -5.78 5.38
C SER A 80 16.42 -6.58 4.99
N GLN A 81 17.26 -6.93 5.97
CA GLN A 81 18.59 -7.48 5.73
C GLN A 81 18.61 -9.01 5.74
N ASN A 82 17.70 -9.67 6.47
CA ASN A 82 17.68 -11.13 6.59
C ASN A 82 16.89 -11.87 5.50
N VAL A 83 16.31 -11.17 4.51
CA VAL A 83 15.44 -11.78 3.50
C VAL A 83 16.24 -12.65 2.52
N TYR A 84 17.28 -12.09 1.90
CA TYR A 84 18.12 -12.81 0.92
C TYR A 84 19.05 -13.88 1.50
N PRO A 85 19.72 -13.70 2.66
CA PRO A 85 20.62 -14.75 3.18
C PRO A 85 19.87 -16.03 3.60
N THR A 86 18.59 -15.93 3.97
CA THR A 86 17.74 -17.08 4.33
C THR A 86 16.96 -17.63 3.12
N PHE A 87 17.01 -16.96 1.96
CA PHE A 87 16.28 -17.39 0.77
C PHE A 87 16.91 -18.65 0.17
N ARG A 88 16.10 -19.71 0.04
CA ARG A 88 16.47 -20.94 -0.66
C ARG A 88 15.72 -20.99 -1.99
N PRO A 89 16.42 -21.07 -3.13
CA PRO A 89 15.76 -21.24 -4.41
C PRO A 89 15.15 -22.65 -4.46
N THR A 90 13.85 -22.74 -4.18
CA THR A 90 13.05 -23.97 -4.24
C THR A 90 12.06 -23.87 -5.40
N PRO A 91 11.62 -24.99 -6.00
CA PRO A 91 10.67 -24.92 -7.12
C PRO A 91 9.37 -24.21 -6.73
N LYS A 92 8.92 -24.33 -5.47
CA LYS A 92 7.71 -23.65 -4.96
C LYS A 92 7.89 -22.14 -4.87
N THR A 93 9.03 -21.66 -4.35
CA THR A 93 9.30 -20.21 -4.21
C THR A 93 9.55 -19.56 -5.57
N SER A 94 10.26 -20.23 -6.47
CA SER A 94 10.49 -19.76 -7.85
C SER A 94 9.17 -19.69 -8.64
N PHE A 95 8.30 -20.70 -8.53
CA PHE A 95 6.99 -20.68 -9.19
C PHE A 95 6.11 -19.54 -8.67
N LEU A 96 6.06 -19.35 -7.34
CA LEU A 96 5.31 -18.25 -6.74
C LEU A 96 5.84 -16.90 -7.23
N GLY A 97 7.17 -16.72 -7.24
CA GLY A 97 7.80 -15.52 -7.78
C GLY A 97 7.47 -15.27 -9.25
N ALA A 98 7.46 -16.31 -10.09
CA ALA A 98 7.10 -16.19 -11.51
C ALA A 98 5.62 -15.83 -11.70
N VAL A 99 4.70 -16.47 -10.96
CA VAL A 99 3.26 -16.18 -11.05
C VAL A 99 2.96 -14.76 -10.60
N TYR A 100 3.51 -14.31 -9.47
CA TYR A 100 3.26 -12.96 -8.96
C TYR A 100 4.07 -11.87 -9.68
N GLY A 101 5.23 -12.21 -10.25
CA GLY A 101 6.06 -11.29 -11.01
C GLY A 101 5.58 -11.10 -12.46
N LEU A 102 5.36 -12.20 -13.18
CA LEU A 102 4.96 -12.17 -14.60
C LEU A 102 3.45 -12.14 -14.80
N GLY A 103 2.66 -12.70 -13.88
CA GLY A 103 1.21 -12.80 -14.01
C GLY A 103 0.54 -11.44 -14.24
N PRO A 104 0.75 -10.43 -13.37
CA PRO A 104 0.18 -9.10 -13.55
C PRO A 104 0.65 -8.41 -14.83
N LEU A 105 1.92 -8.60 -15.23
CA LEU A 105 2.47 -7.99 -16.44
C LEU A 105 1.79 -8.54 -17.70
N LEU A 106 1.66 -9.85 -17.81
CA LEU A 106 0.96 -10.49 -18.92
C LEU A 106 -0.53 -10.14 -18.92
N PHE A 107 -1.16 -10.15 -17.75
CA PHE A 107 -2.57 -9.76 -17.60
C PHE A 107 -2.82 -8.35 -18.14
N TRP A 108 -2.05 -7.36 -17.70
CA TRP A 108 -2.22 -5.98 -18.16
C TRP A 108 -1.82 -5.79 -19.62
N PHE A 109 -0.80 -6.49 -20.10
CA PHE A 109 -0.46 -6.48 -21.52
C PHE A 109 -1.64 -6.92 -22.39
N PHE A 110 -2.32 -8.02 -22.02
CA PHE A 110 -3.48 -8.50 -22.77
C PHE A 110 -4.68 -7.55 -22.68
N VAL A 111 -5.00 -7.04 -21.49
CA VAL A 111 -6.10 -6.06 -21.32
C VAL A 111 -5.87 -4.83 -22.20
N LEU A 112 -4.69 -4.20 -22.10
CA LEU A 112 -4.36 -3.02 -22.90
C LEU A 112 -4.31 -3.32 -24.39
N LYS A 113 -3.79 -4.48 -24.80
CA LYS A 113 -3.78 -4.90 -26.21
C LYS A 113 -5.19 -5.01 -26.77
N THR A 114 -6.10 -5.67 -26.07
CA THR A 114 -7.49 -5.81 -26.55
C THR A 114 -8.22 -4.47 -26.62
N ASP A 115 -7.98 -3.56 -25.67
CA ASP A 115 -8.61 -2.25 -25.68
C ASP A 115 -8.05 -1.33 -26.78
N ARG A 116 -6.75 -1.42 -27.07
CA ARG A 116 -6.14 -0.71 -28.20
C ARG A 116 -6.71 -1.20 -29.53
N GLU A 117 -6.76 -2.51 -29.74
CA GLU A 117 -7.30 -3.09 -30.97
C GLU A 117 -8.79 -2.74 -31.17
N ARG A 118 -9.59 -2.70 -30.11
CA ARG A 118 -11.00 -2.24 -30.19
C ARG A 118 -11.11 -0.76 -30.56
N LYS A 119 -10.24 0.09 -30.03
CA LYS A 119 -10.22 1.53 -30.35
C LYS A 119 -9.79 1.77 -31.79
N GLU A 120 -8.75 1.09 -32.24
CA GLU A 120 -8.24 1.19 -33.62
C GLU A 120 -9.30 0.74 -34.63
N LYS A 121 -10.05 -0.34 -34.35
CA LYS A 121 -11.16 -0.79 -35.20
C LYS A 121 -12.28 0.24 -35.33
N ARG A 122 -12.70 0.86 -34.22
CA ARG A 122 -13.71 1.94 -34.26
C ARG A 122 -13.26 3.12 -35.10
N ILE A 123 -12.00 3.54 -34.94
CA ILE A 123 -11.44 4.65 -35.74
C ILE A 123 -11.37 4.27 -37.22
N GLN A 124 -11.00 3.02 -37.55
CA GLN A 124 -10.97 2.55 -38.94
C GLN A 124 -12.36 2.49 -39.57
N GLU A 125 -13.37 2.02 -38.85
CA GLU A 125 -14.77 1.99 -39.33
C GLU A 125 -15.31 3.40 -39.57
N GLU A 126 -15.02 4.33 -38.67
CA GLU A 126 -15.37 5.75 -38.81
C GLU A 126 -14.61 6.42 -39.96
N THR A 127 -13.33 6.09 -40.15
CA THR A 127 -12.48 6.63 -41.23
C THR A 127 -12.83 6.04 -42.60
N MET A 128 -13.15 4.75 -42.68
CA MET A 128 -13.56 4.06 -43.91
C MET A 128 -15.00 4.40 -44.31
N GLY A 129 -15.89 4.65 -43.36
CA GLY A 129 -17.23 5.20 -43.61
C GLY A 129 -17.23 6.67 -44.02
N MET A 130 -16.13 7.38 -43.74
CA MET A 130 -15.88 8.76 -44.13
C MET A 130 -14.81 8.88 -45.22
N VAL A 131 -14.70 7.88 -46.12
CA VAL A 131 -14.12 8.10 -47.44
C VAL A 131 -15.27 8.50 -48.36
N PRO A 132 -15.52 9.79 -48.63
CA PRO A 132 -16.41 10.16 -49.72
C PRO A 132 -15.85 9.51 -50.98
N SER A 133 -16.69 8.82 -51.75
CA SER A 133 -16.38 8.28 -53.08
C SER A 133 -16.03 9.37 -54.13
N GLN A 134 -15.58 10.55 -53.67
CA GLN A 134 -15.16 11.71 -54.43
C GLN A 134 -13.66 11.98 -54.26
N ALA A 135 -12.82 10.95 -54.19
CA ALA A 135 -11.38 11.09 -54.40
C ALA A 135 -10.92 10.39 -55.69
N LEU A 136 -11.86 10.09 -56.60
CA LEU A 136 -11.59 9.61 -57.95
C LEU A 136 -12.07 10.63 -58.98
N ARG A 137 -11.52 11.85 -58.92
CA ARG A 137 -11.46 12.75 -60.08
C ARG A 137 -10.39 13.83 -59.88
N LEU A 138 -9.38 13.73 -60.73
CA LEU A 138 -8.51 14.79 -61.25
C LEU A 138 -7.48 15.40 -60.28
N VAL A 139 -6.32 14.76 -60.21
CA VAL A 139 -5.06 15.53 -60.25
C VAL A 139 -4.41 15.20 -61.60
N PRO A 140 -4.39 16.13 -62.57
CA PRO A 140 -3.62 15.95 -63.78
C PRO A 140 -2.13 16.01 -63.45
N GLU A 141 -1.35 15.14 -64.10
CA GLU A 141 0.03 15.47 -64.40
C GLU A 141 0.05 16.72 -65.27
N ASP A 142 0.73 17.76 -64.82
CA ASP A 142 1.51 18.57 -65.75
C ASP A 142 2.76 19.11 -65.05
N HIS A 143 3.87 18.96 -65.77
CA HIS A 143 5.19 19.44 -65.40
C HIS A 143 5.19 20.97 -65.29
N SER A 144 5.76 21.52 -64.21
CA SER A 144 6.88 22.49 -64.26
C SER A 144 7.07 23.24 -62.93
N ASP A 145 8.34 23.31 -62.52
CA ASP A 145 8.99 24.37 -61.74
C ASP A 145 8.38 24.82 -60.42
N ILE A 146 8.80 24.20 -59.31
CA ILE A 146 8.95 24.91 -58.04
C ILE A 146 10.29 24.55 -57.38
N LYS A 147 11.06 25.61 -57.16
CA LYS A 147 12.35 25.72 -56.48
C LYS A 147 12.54 24.76 -55.29
N VAL A 148 13.74 24.19 -55.27
CA VAL A 148 14.41 23.70 -54.06
C VAL A 148 14.61 24.89 -53.11
N GLU A 149 13.77 25.00 -52.08
CA GLU A 149 14.10 25.74 -50.88
C GLU A 149 13.95 24.83 -49.66
N ASN A 150 15.10 24.62 -49.01
CA ASN A 150 15.26 23.96 -47.74
C ASN A 150 14.18 24.41 -46.74
N PHE A 151 13.44 23.45 -46.19
CA PHE A 151 12.82 23.64 -44.89
C PHE A 151 13.45 22.68 -43.87
N PRO A 152 13.89 23.21 -42.71
CA PRO A 152 14.69 22.47 -41.75
C PRO A 152 13.87 21.43 -40.99
N VAL A 153 14.53 20.32 -40.74
CA VAL A 153 14.22 19.37 -39.67
C VAL A 153 14.20 20.13 -38.34
N CYS A 154 13.03 20.29 -37.74
CA CYS A 154 12.87 20.73 -36.36
C CYS A 154 12.33 19.57 -35.51
N TRP A 155 13.28 18.77 -35.01
CA TRP A 155 13.18 18.14 -33.71
C TRP A 155 13.28 19.25 -32.63
N GLU A 156 12.61 19.04 -31.50
CA GLU A 156 12.71 19.79 -30.23
C GLU A 156 11.62 20.84 -29.91
N SER A 157 10.82 20.48 -28.90
CA SER A 157 10.40 21.31 -27.76
C SER A 157 9.86 22.73 -27.98
N SER A 158 8.57 22.92 -27.72
CA SER A 158 8.00 24.13 -27.08
C SER A 158 6.52 23.85 -26.73
N GLN A 159 6.12 23.73 -25.46
CA GLN A 159 5.60 24.83 -24.62
C GLN A 159 5.26 26.14 -25.35
N CYS A 160 4.01 26.57 -25.14
CA CYS A 160 3.45 27.94 -25.07
C CYS A 160 2.07 27.96 -25.79
N GLU A 161 0.96 27.75 -25.08
CA GLU A 161 0.22 28.76 -24.30
C GLU A 161 -0.42 29.84 -25.19
N VAL A 162 -1.75 29.74 -25.42
CA VAL A 162 -2.60 30.89 -25.72
C VAL A 162 -3.93 30.76 -24.98
N SER A 163 -4.06 31.67 -24.02
CA SER A 163 -5.24 32.12 -23.31
C SER A 163 -6.36 32.65 -24.23
N LYS A 164 -7.61 32.23 -23.98
CA LYS A 164 -8.75 33.17 -23.78
C LYS A 164 -10.03 32.51 -23.25
N ASN A 165 -10.39 32.93 -22.03
CA ASN A 165 -11.72 33.32 -21.55
C ASN A 165 -12.78 32.26 -21.11
N ARG A 166 -12.97 32.27 -19.78
CA ARG A 166 -14.22 32.60 -19.04
C ARG A 166 -15.19 31.45 -18.75
N SER A 167 -15.13 30.93 -17.52
CA SER A 167 -16.26 30.97 -16.57
C SER A 167 -15.90 30.41 -15.18
N THR A 168 -16.04 31.27 -14.17
CA THR A 168 -16.62 30.99 -12.85
C THR A 168 -16.39 29.62 -12.18
N ALA A 169 -15.58 29.61 -11.11
CA ALA A 169 -16.06 29.27 -9.76
C ALA A 169 -14.91 29.43 -8.76
N SER A 170 -15.01 30.46 -7.92
CA SER A 170 -14.26 30.58 -6.68
C SER A 170 -14.67 29.47 -5.71
N PHE A 171 -13.72 28.72 -5.16
CA PHE A 171 -13.92 27.99 -3.91
C PHE A 171 -12.56 27.71 -3.25
N LEU A 172 -12.27 28.48 -2.18
CA LEU A 172 -11.64 28.12 -0.88
C LEU A 172 -10.55 27.01 -0.88
N LEU A 173 -9.39 27.10 -0.23
CA LEU A 173 -8.85 27.95 0.82
C LEU A 173 -7.34 27.65 0.93
N LEU A 174 -6.53 28.70 1.14
CA LEU A 174 -5.19 28.60 1.72
C LEU A 174 -5.26 27.92 3.10
N HIS A 175 -4.28 27.09 3.42
CA HIS A 175 -3.51 27.27 4.66
C HIS A 175 -2.19 26.48 4.59
N ASP A 176 -1.12 27.27 4.60
CA ASP A 176 0.22 26.89 5.04
C ASP A 176 0.42 27.44 6.48
N GLU A 177 1.52 27.04 7.11
CA GLU A 177 2.12 27.49 8.38
C GLU A 177 1.68 26.85 9.72
N ASP A 178 2.61 26.05 10.27
CA ASP A 178 3.34 26.31 11.52
C ASP A 178 2.62 27.07 12.64
N VAL A 179 2.30 26.39 13.76
CA VAL A 179 2.43 26.97 15.11
C VAL A 179 2.80 25.88 16.13
N ASN A 180 3.97 26.06 16.73
CA ASN A 180 4.42 25.39 17.94
C ASN A 180 3.90 26.14 19.18
N THR A 181 3.73 25.40 20.29
CA THR A 181 3.66 25.84 21.70
C THR A 181 2.36 26.39 22.31
N SER A 182 2.19 25.99 23.59
CA SER A 182 1.40 26.57 24.68
C SER A 182 -0.05 26.11 24.90
N HIS A 183 -0.20 25.00 25.63
CA HIS A 183 -1.28 24.88 26.63
C HIS A 183 -0.73 24.18 27.88
N LEU A 184 -0.17 24.98 28.79
CA LEU A 184 -0.09 24.67 30.21
C LEU A 184 -1.05 25.62 30.93
N GLN A 185 -1.73 25.03 31.93
CA GLN A 185 -2.26 25.68 33.13
C GLN A 185 -3.51 26.57 33.01
N SER A 186 -4.62 26.03 33.53
CA SER A 186 -5.48 26.62 34.57
C SER A 186 -6.62 25.62 34.78
N LEU A 187 -6.80 24.93 35.91
CA LEU A 187 -7.07 25.48 37.22
C LEU A 187 -6.71 24.45 38.31
N SER A 188 -5.69 24.78 39.10
CA SER A 188 -5.62 24.43 40.51
C SER A 188 -6.03 25.68 41.29
N SER A 189 -7.15 25.59 42.01
CA SER A 189 -7.48 26.32 43.25
C SER A 189 -8.89 25.86 43.62
N ARG A 190 -9.16 25.28 44.80
CA ARG A 190 -9.06 25.86 46.13
C ARG A 190 -9.27 24.71 47.14
N VAL A 191 -8.29 24.35 47.96
CA VAL A 191 -8.24 24.67 49.41
C VAL A 191 -9.57 24.42 50.14
N SER A 192 -9.73 23.24 50.75
CA SER A 192 -9.76 23.02 52.21
C SER A 192 -10.05 21.55 52.52
#